data_AF-A0A7R9HDM0-F1
#
_entry.id   AF-A0A7R9HDM0-F1
#
_cell.length_a   1.000
_cell.length_b   1.000
_cell.length_c   1.000
_cell.angle_alpha   90.00
_cell.angle_beta   90.00
_cell.angle_gamma   90.00
#
_symmetry.space_group_name_H-M   'P 1'
#
loop_
_entity.id
_entity.type
_entity.pdbx_description
1 polymer ?
#
loop_
_entity_poly.entity_id
_entity_poly.type
_entity_poly.pdbx_seq_one_letter_code
_entity_poly.pdbx_strand_id
1 'polypeptide(L)'
;PITVWSYLLRRWVWKIFKRGLKKELEIEDLFVPLNEHKSDYLGNKFERAWEEKLHKEKKPSLLRLLVRTYGPVYCFYNVFLAIMELVF
;
A
#
# COMPACT_ATOMS: atom_id res chain seq x y z
N PRO A 1 -7.41 -19.97 -5.37
CA PRO A 1 -6.05 -19.93 -4.79
C PRO A 1 -5.22 -18.78 -5.39
N ILE A 2 -4.98 -17.73 -4.60
CA ILE A 2 -4.13 -16.60 -5.02
C ILE A 2 -2.68 -17.06 -4.86
N THR A 3 -2.08 -17.56 -5.95
CA THR A 3 -0.68 -17.99 -5.97
C THR A 3 0.25 -16.77 -5.99
N VAL A 4 1.43 -16.90 -5.36
CA VAL A 4 2.50 -15.88 -5.31
C VAL A 4 2.84 -15.32 -6.71
N TRP A 5 2.79 -16.19 -7.72
CA TRP A 5 2.96 -15.83 -9.14
C TRP A 5 1.95 -14.79 -9.65
N SER A 6 0.74 -14.71 -9.11
CA SER A 6 -0.26 -13.71 -9.49
C SER A 6 0.15 -12.29 -9.11
N TYR A 7 0.83 -12.13 -7.97
CA TYR A 7 1.36 -10.85 -7.51
C TYR A 7 2.56 -10.42 -8.35
N LEU A 8 3.49 -11.35 -8.59
CA LEU A 8 4.71 -11.09 -9.37
C LEU A 8 4.41 -10.76 -10.85
N LEU A 9 3.53 -11.53 -11.49
CA LEU A 9 3.18 -11.34 -12.90
C LEU A 9 2.11 -10.25 -13.11
N ARG A 10 1.73 -9.51 -12.05
CA ARG A 10 0.65 -8.51 -12.06
C ARG A 10 -0.54 -8.96 -12.92
N ARG A 11 -1.02 -10.19 -12.70
CA ARG A 11 -2.01 -10.85 -13.58
C ARG A 11 -3.31 -10.07 -13.73
N TRP A 12 -3.63 -9.23 -12.74
CA TRP A 12 -4.75 -8.29 -12.79
C TRP A 12 -4.56 -7.20 -13.84
N VAL A 13 -3.33 -6.72 -14.08
CA VAL A 13 -2.99 -5.74 -15.13
C VAL A 13 -3.31 -6.32 -16.50
N TRP A 14 -2.89 -7.56 -16.76
CA TRP A 14 -3.26 -8.27 -18.00
C TRP A 14 -4.78 -8.40 -18.19
N LYS A 15 -5.56 -8.56 -17.12
CA LYS A 15 -7.04 -8.57 -17.19
C LYS A 15 -7.62 -7.19 -17.52
N ILE A 16 -6.98 -6.10 -17.10
CA ILE A 16 -7.38 -4.73 -17.48
C ILE A 16 -7.06 -4.51 -18.95
N PHE A 17 -5.84 -4.81 -19.39
CA PHE A 17 -5.45 -4.66 -20.79
C PHE A 17 -6.36 -5.44 -21.74
N LYS A 18 -6.68 -6.70 -21.42
CA LYS A 18 -7.60 -7.51 -22.25
C LYS A 18 -9.02 -6.94 -22.29
N ARG A 19 -9.48 -6.25 -21.24
CA ARG A 19 -10.80 -5.59 -21.20
C ARG A 19 -10.79 -4.27 -21.96
N GLY A 20 -9.78 -3.42 -21.74
CA GLY A 20 -9.59 -2.16 -22.47
C GLY A 20 -9.39 -2.34 -23.98
N LEU A 21 -8.83 -3.47 -24.41
CA LEU A 21 -8.73 -3.83 -25.84
C LEU A 21 -10.08 -4.23 -26.47
N LYS A 22 -11.11 -4.54 -25.67
CA LYS A 22 -12.43 -5.00 -26.15
C LYS A 22 -13.53 -3.95 -26.00
N LYS A 23 -13.43 -3.10 -25.00
CA LYS A 23 -14.39 -2.03 -24.67
C LYS A 23 -13.62 -0.87 -24.04
N GLU A 24 -14.10 0.36 -24.22
CA GLU A 24 -13.69 1.51 -23.42
C GLU A 24 -13.95 1.24 -21.93
N LEU A 25 -12.96 1.50 -21.08
CA LEU A 25 -13.02 1.21 -19.64
C LEU A 25 -13.82 2.29 -18.93
N GLU A 26 -14.87 1.90 -18.20
CA GLU A 26 -15.64 2.80 -17.35
C GLU A 26 -15.17 2.69 -15.88
N ILE A 27 -15.58 3.62 -15.02
CA ILE A 27 -15.11 3.71 -13.62
C ILE A 27 -15.54 2.47 -12.84
N GLU A 28 -16.68 1.87 -13.19
CA GLU A 28 -17.22 0.65 -12.56
C GLU A 28 -16.38 -0.60 -12.88
N ASP A 29 -15.59 -0.57 -13.95
CA ASP A 29 -14.67 -1.66 -14.32
C ASP A 29 -13.34 -1.62 -13.56
N LEU A 30 -13.07 -0.54 -12.80
CA LEU A 30 -11.88 -0.41 -11.97
C LEU A 30 -11.97 -1.32 -10.74
N PHE A 31 -10.84 -1.91 -10.39
CA PHE A 31 -10.75 -2.70 -9.17
C PHE A 31 -10.88 -1.80 -7.95
N VAL A 32 -11.72 -2.22 -6.99
CA VAL A 32 -11.86 -1.56 -5.70
C VAL A 32 -10.51 -1.60 -4.96
N PRO A 33 -10.10 -0.49 -4.30
CA PRO A 33 -8.87 -0.48 -3.53
C PRO A 33 -8.91 -1.52 -2.41
N LEU A 34 -7.78 -2.21 -2.23
CA LEU A 34 -7.61 -3.15 -1.13
C LEU A 34 -7.82 -2.43 0.20
N ASN A 35 -8.44 -3.10 1.18
CA ASN A 35 -8.75 -2.48 2.47
C ASN A 35 -7.51 -1.88 3.16
N GLU A 36 -6.34 -2.48 2.97
CA GLU A 36 -5.05 -2.03 3.52
C GLU A 36 -4.57 -0.69 2.94
N HIS A 37 -5.02 -0.34 1.73
CA HIS A 37 -4.67 0.89 1.03
C HIS A 37 -5.74 1.97 1.13
N LYS A 38 -6.84 1.70 1.86
CA LYS A 38 -7.89 2.71 2.07
C LYS A 38 -7.38 3.81 2.98
N SER A 39 -7.67 5.05 2.60
CA SER A 39 -7.35 6.26 3.38
C SER A 39 -7.86 6.16 4.81
N ASP A 40 -9.08 5.66 5.00
CA ASP A 40 -9.74 5.61 6.30
C ASP A 40 -9.03 4.62 7.23
N TYR A 41 -8.63 3.46 6.70
CA TYR A 41 -7.90 2.47 7.48
C TYR A 41 -6.53 3.00 7.94
N LEU A 42 -5.79 3.61 7.01
CA LEU A 42 -4.47 4.18 7.31
C LEU A 42 -4.60 5.37 8.27
N GLY A 43 -5.56 6.27 8.04
CA GLY A 43 -5.86 7.42 8.88
C GLY A 43 -6.19 7.00 10.32
N ASN A 44 -7.14 6.09 10.50
CA ASN A 44 -7.54 5.59 11.82
C ASN A 44 -6.40 4.86 12.56
N LYS A 45 -5.47 4.24 11.83
CA LYS A 45 -4.26 3.65 12.43
C LYS A 45 -3.28 4.73 12.89
N PHE A 46 -3.08 5.77 12.08
CA PHE A 46 -2.20 6.88 12.43
C PHE A 46 -2.75 7.69 13.61
N GLU A 47 -4.04 7.98 13.61
CA GLU A 47 -4.72 8.76 14.65
C GLU A 47 -4.61 8.09 16.03
N ARG A 48 -4.88 6.78 16.11
CA ARG A 48 -4.67 6.01 17.36
C ARG A 48 -3.23 6.10 17.87
N ALA A 49 -2.25 5.97 16.97
CA ALA A 49 -0.84 6.07 17.32
C ALA A 49 -0.44 7.50 17.74
N TRP A 50 -1.16 8.52 17.25
CA TRP A 50 -0.97 9.92 17.59
C TRP A 50 -1.50 10.25 18.98
N GLU A 51 -2.71 9.79 19.31
CA GLU A 51 -3.31 9.93 20.64
C GLU A 51 -2.42 9.31 21.73
N GLU A 52 -1.92 8.08 21.52
CA GLU A 52 -1.01 7.43 22.46
C GLU A 52 0.28 8.23 22.70
N LYS A 53 0.77 8.91 21.66
CA LYS A 53 2.01 9.70 21.74
C LYS A 53 1.77 11.04 22.42
N LEU A 54 0.62 11.67 22.21
CA LEU A 54 0.20 12.89 22.89
C LEU A 54 0.13 12.70 24.41
N HIS A 55 -0.34 11.54 24.88
CA HIS A 55 -0.38 11.23 26.31
C HIS A 55 1.02 11.05 26.94
N LYS A 56 2.04 10.71 26.15
CA LYS A 56 3.39 10.36 26.64
C LYS A 56 4.41 11.49 26.49
N GLU A 57 4.27 12.36 25.48
CA GLU A 57 5.26 13.37 25.14
C GLU A 57 4.70 14.80 25.21
N LYS A 58 5.41 15.70 25.90
CA LYS A 58 5.05 17.14 25.96
C LYS A 58 5.23 17.87 24.62
N LYS A 59 6.07 17.36 23.72
CA LYS A 59 6.31 17.93 22.37
C LYS A 59 6.39 16.79 21.34
N PRO A 60 5.25 16.22 20.94
CA PRO A 60 5.26 15.12 19.98
C PRO A 60 5.65 15.63 18.59
N SER A 61 6.55 14.89 17.94
CA SER A 61 6.88 15.11 16.52
C SER A 61 6.01 14.23 15.62
N LEU A 62 5.25 14.88 14.72
CA LEU A 62 4.39 14.26 13.69
C LEU A 62 5.21 13.41 12.73
N LEU A 63 6.25 13.98 12.12
CA LEU A 63 7.13 13.27 11.18
C LEU A 63 7.76 12.04 11.81
N ARG A 64 8.21 12.14 13.07
CA ARG A 64 8.77 11.00 13.80
C ARG A 64 7.74 9.88 14.00
N LEU A 65 6.49 10.22 14.29
CA LEU A 65 5.44 9.21 14.40
C LEU A 65 5.14 8.58 13.03
N LEU A 66 5.01 9.41 11.98
CA LEU A 66 4.73 8.94 10.62
C LEU A 66 5.78 7.93 10.14
N VAL A 67 7.06 8.29 10.28
CA VAL A 67 8.19 7.41 9.93
C VAL A 67 8.19 6.16 10.80
N ARG A 68 7.84 6.25 12.08
CA ARG A 68 7.77 5.07 12.96
C ARG A 68 6.62 4.13 12.60
N THR A 69 5.46 4.66 12.21
CA THR A 69 4.26 3.87 11.92
C THR A 69 4.31 3.20 10.54
N TYR A 70 4.87 3.87 9.54
CA TYR A 70 4.88 3.37 8.16
C TYR A 70 6.27 3.05 7.60
N GLY A 71 7.33 3.63 8.15
CA GLY A 71 8.70 3.45 7.67
C GLY A 71 9.16 1.99 7.57
N PRO A 72 8.88 1.10 8.55
CA PRO A 72 9.25 -0.31 8.44
C PRO A 72 8.61 -1.03 7.25
N VAL A 73 7.33 -0.74 6.97
CA VAL A 73 6.59 -1.33 5.84
C VAL A 73 7.20 -0.86 4.51
N TYR A 74 7.46 0.44 4.38
CA TYR A 74 8.13 0.99 3.20
C TYR A 74 9.55 0.44 3.04
N CYS A 75 10.31 0.32 4.13
CA CYS A 75 11.68 -0.21 4.09
C CYS A 75 11.67 -1.66 3.59
N PHE A 76 10.80 -2.52 4.12
CA PHE A 76 10.67 -3.90 3.65
C PHE A 76 10.32 -3.98 2.16
N TYR A 77 9.34 -3.19 1.70
CA TYR A 77 8.96 -3.15 0.29
C TYR A 77 10.11 -2.70 -0.62
N ASN A 78 10.84 -1.66 -0.22
CA ASN A 78 11.97 -1.13 -0.99
C ASN A 78 13.17 -2.08 -0.99
N VAL A 79 13.45 -2.78 0.10
CA VAL A 79 14.50 -3.82 0.14
C VAL A 79 14.14 -4.97 -0.80
N PHE A 80 12.90 -5.44 -0.76
CA PHE A 80 12.44 -6.46 -1.70
C PHE A 80 12.57 -5.99 -3.15
N LEU A 81 12.17 -4.75 -3.45
CA LEU A 81 12.29 -4.18 -4.79
C LEU A 81 13.75 -4.07 -5.24
N ALA A 82 14.65 -3.62 -4.37
CA ALA A 82 16.08 -3.52 -4.66
C ALA A 82 16.71 -4.89 -4.94
N ILE A 83 16.31 -5.94 -4.19
CA ILE A 83 16.76 -7.31 -4.45
C ILE A 83 16.28 -7.76 -5.83
N MET A 84 15.01 -7.50 -6.17
CA MET A 84 14.48 -7.86 -7.49
C MET A 84 15.24 -7.13 -8.60
N GLU A 85 15.51 -5.84 -8.46
CA GLU A 85 16.28 -5.05 -9.44
C GLU A 85 17.73 -5.54 -9.58
N LEU A 86 18.35 -6.08 -8.53
CA LEU A 86 19.70 -6.65 -8.61
C LEU A 86 19.74 -8.04 -9.26
N VAL A 87 18.62 -8.77 -9.26
CA VAL A 87 18.52 -10.14 -9.80
C VAL A 87 18.19 -10.14 -11.30
N PHE A 88 17.57 -9.07 -11.82
CA PHE A 88 17.16 -8.90 -13.22
C PHE A 88 18.07 -7.92 -13.96
#